data_AF-A0A943W8D5-F1
#
_entry.id   AF-A0A943W8D5-F1
#
_cell.length_a   1.000
_cell.length_b   1.000
_cell.length_c   1.000
_cell.angle_alpha   90.00
_cell.angle_beta   90.00
_cell.angle_gamma   90.00
#
_symmetry.space_group_name_H-M   'P 1'
#
loop_
_entity.id
_entity.type
_entity.pdbx_description
1 polymer ?
#
loop_
_entity_poly.entity_id
_entity_poly.type
_entity_poly.pdbx_seq_one_letter_code
_entity_poly.pdbx_strand_id
1 'polypeptide(L)'
;MGEMICVCREIDKYTGEIAVYPIKAEVTDRLLFCLGLRQRANPELKYFVTLAENYDANEETILKQLCRKQITDRLLAVLNLVQL
;
A
#
# COMPACT_ATOMS: atom_id res chain seq x y z
N MET A 1 0.12 0.13 -21.05
CA MET A 1 -0.16 -0.23 -19.65
C MET A 1 0.77 0.62 -18.81
N GLY A 2 0.25 1.45 -17.89
CA GLY A 2 1.10 2.28 -17.05
C GLY A 2 1.91 1.43 -16.07
N GLU A 3 3.10 1.88 -15.71
CA GLU A 3 3.90 1.26 -14.66
C GLU A 3 3.12 1.31 -13.34
N MET A 4 3.20 0.25 -12.54
CA MET A 4 2.51 0.14 -11.26
C MET A 4 3.53 0.16 -10.12
N ILE A 5 3.11 0.68 -8.98
CA ILE A 5 3.87 0.67 -7.74
C ILE A 5 3.03 0.05 -6.63
N CYS A 6 3.69 -0.69 -5.75
CA CYS A 6 3.09 -1.22 -4.54
C CYS A 6 3.55 -0.42 -3.33
N VAL A 7 2.64 -0.08 -2.43
CA VAL A 7 2.90 0.60 -1.17
C VAL A 7 2.58 -0.36 -0.02
N CYS A 8 3.54 -0.55 0.88
CA CYS A 8 3.36 -1.29 2.11
C CYS A 8 2.86 -0.35 3.19
N ARG A 9 1.90 -0.83 3.99
CA ARG A 9 1.51 -0.27 5.28
C ARG A 9 1.73 -1.33 6.34
N GLU A 10 2.58 -1.01 7.29
CA GLU A 10 2.98 -1.89 8.39
C GLU A 10 2.55 -1.26 9.71
N ILE A 11 1.87 -2.04 10.54
CA ILE A 11 1.49 -1.65 11.90
C ILE A 11 2.39 -2.42 12.88
N ASP A 12 3.13 -1.71 13.72
CA ASP A 12 3.83 -2.36 14.83
C ASP A 12 2.79 -2.97 15.79
N LYS A 13 2.91 -4.27 16.05
CA LYS A 13 1.95 -5.03 16.86
C LYS A 13 1.92 -4.59 18.33
N TYR A 14 3.03 -4.07 18.85
CA TYR A 14 3.20 -3.73 20.25
C TYR A 14 2.90 -2.26 20.53
N THR A 15 3.31 -1.36 19.63
CA THR A 15 3.16 0.10 19.80
C THR A 15 1.96 0.66 19.03
N GLY A 16 1.51 -0.03 17.97
CA GLY A 16 0.51 0.47 17.05
C GLY A 16 1.02 1.60 16.14
N GLU A 17 2.34 1.84 16.12
CA GLU A 17 2.97 2.78 15.18
C GLU A 17 2.80 2.28 13.75
N ILE A 18 2.64 3.21 12.80
CA ILE A 18 2.35 2.89 11.41
C ILE A 18 3.49 3.40 10.55
N ALA A 19 4.11 2.50 9.79
CA ALA A 19 5.06 2.82 8.75
C ALA A 19 4.41 2.60 7.38
N VAL A 20 4.63 3.54 6.45
CA VAL A 20 4.16 3.43 5.07
C VAL A 20 5.31 3.73 4.13
N TYR A 21 5.55 2.86 3.17
CA TYR A 21 6.67 2.99 2.24
C TYR A 21 6.40 2.26 0.91
N PRO A 22 6.94 2.78 -0.21
CA PRO A 22 6.88 2.08 -1.49
C PRO A 22 7.78 0.83 -1.47
N ILE A 23 7.31 -0.23 -2.14
CA ILE A 23 8.11 -1.42 -2.42
C ILE A 23 8.96 -1.15 -3.66
N LYS A 24 10.29 -1.15 -3.50
CA LYS A 24 11.26 -0.97 -4.59
C LYS A 24 11.43 -2.26 -5.40
N ALA A 25 10.37 -2.67 -6.09
CA ALA A 25 10.38 -3.80 -6.99
C ALA A 25 9.32 -3.60 -8.10
N GLU A 26 9.60 -4.14 -9.28
CA GLU A 26 8.63 -4.16 -10.37
C GLU A 26 7.37 -4.93 -9.95
N VAL A 27 6.20 -4.33 -10.17
CA VAL A 27 4.92 -4.96 -9.87
C VAL A 27 4.60 -6.01 -10.92
N THR A 28 4.79 -7.26 -10.54
CA THR A 28 4.51 -8.47 -11.33
C THR A 28 3.46 -9.33 -10.62
N ASP A 29 2.76 -10.21 -11.36
CA ASP A 29 1.81 -11.16 -10.77
C ASP A 29 2.43 -12.00 -9.66
N ARG A 30 3.70 -12.40 -9.84
CA ARG A 30 4.46 -13.14 -8.82
C ARG A 30 4.67 -12.30 -7.56
N LEU A 31 5.04 -11.02 -7.70
CA LEU A 31 5.17 -10.13 -6.55
C LEU A 31 3.83 -10.01 -5.82
N LEU A 32 2.75 -9.70 -6.55
CA LEU A 32 1.41 -9.55 -5.98
C LEU A 32 0.97 -10.82 -5.23
N PHE A 33 1.21 -12.00 -5.81
CA PHE A 33 0.91 -13.28 -5.16
C PHE A 33 1.69 -13.45 -3.85
N CYS A 34 3.00 -13.18 -3.85
CA CYS A 34 3.85 -13.27 -2.67
C CYS A 34 3.42 -12.29 -1.57
N LEU A 35 3.13 -11.04 -1.92
CA LEU A 35 2.66 -10.03 -0.98
C LEU A 35 1.28 -10.41 -0.41
N GLY A 36 0.39 -10.94 -1.25
CA GLY A 36 -0.90 -11.49 -0.84
C GLY A 36 -0.76 -12.61 0.19
N LEU A 37 0.18 -13.54 0.00
CA LEU A 37 0.50 -14.56 0.99
C LEU A 37 1.02 -13.95 2.30
N ARG A 38 1.95 -12.98 2.19
CA ARG A 38 2.58 -12.33 3.35
C ARG A 38 1.57 -11.60 4.23
N GLN A 39 0.62 -10.86 3.65
CA GLN A 39 -0.41 -10.17 4.45
C GLN A 39 -1.44 -11.12 5.09
N ARG A 40 -1.66 -12.32 4.51
CA ARG A 40 -2.49 -13.34 5.14
C ARG A 40 -1.78 -13.99 6.33
N ALA A 41 -0.47 -14.16 6.23
CA ALA A 41 0.36 -14.70 7.31
C ALA A 41 0.65 -13.66 8.42
N ASN A 42 0.69 -12.37 8.08
CA ASN A 42 0.93 -11.26 8.99
C ASN A 42 -0.14 -10.16 8.79
N PRO A 43 -1.24 -10.16 9.58
CA PRO A 43 -2.36 -9.22 9.40
C PRO A 43 -1.99 -7.74 9.58
N GLU A 44 -0.86 -7.45 10.20
CA GLU A 44 -0.29 -6.14 10.48
C GLU A 44 0.35 -5.53 9.23
N LEU A 45 0.56 -6.32 8.18
CA LEU A 45 0.98 -5.87 6.86
C LEU A 45 -0.22 -5.75 5.93
N LYS A 46 -0.34 -4.61 5.27
CA LYS A 46 -1.29 -4.36 4.17
C LYS A 46 -0.57 -3.79 2.98
N TYR A 47 -1.02 -4.16 1.79
CA TYR A 47 -0.41 -3.76 0.54
C TYR A 47 -1.44 -3.08 -0.35
N PHE A 48 -1.04 -1.97 -0.96
CA PHE A 48 -1.84 -1.18 -1.87
C PHE A 48 -1.11 -1.02 -3.19
N VAL A 49 -1.84 -1.03 -4.30
CA VAL A 49 -1.31 -0.87 -5.65
C VAL A 49 -1.96 0.34 -6.31
N THR A 50 -1.15 1.08 -7.06
CA THR A 50 -1.59 2.20 -7.90
C THR A 50 -0.68 2.29 -9.13
N LEU A 51 -1.11 3.06 -10.13
CA LEU A 51 -0.22 3.52 -11.19
C LEU A 51 0.90 4.39 -10.60
N ALA A 52 2.10 4.25 -11.13
CA ALA A 52 3.28 5.02 -10.75
C ALA A 52 3.05 6.53 -10.96
N GLU A 53 2.42 6.92 -12.08
CA GLU A 53 2.06 8.33 -12.35
C GLU A 53 1.15 8.93 -11.26
N ASN A 54 0.21 8.15 -10.72
CA ASN A 54 -0.67 8.60 -9.64
C ASN A 54 0.08 8.68 -8.31
N TYR A 55 1.03 7.76 -8.07
CA TYR A 55 1.90 7.82 -6.90
C TYR A 55 2.81 9.04 -6.95
N ASP A 56 3.54 9.26 -8.05
CA ASP A 56 4.46 10.38 -8.20
C ASP A 56 3.75 11.74 -8.06
N ALA A 57 2.53 11.86 -8.60
CA ALA A 57 1.73 13.07 -8.50
C ALA A 57 1.16 13.31 -7.08
N ASN A 58 0.99 12.26 -6.26
CA ASN A 58 0.26 12.34 -4.99
C ASN A 58 1.02 11.73 -3.79
N GLU A 59 2.33 11.51 -3.91
CA GLU A 59 3.13 10.69 -3.00
C GLU A 59 2.93 11.10 -1.53
N GLU A 60 3.14 12.38 -1.22
CA GLU A 60 2.99 12.91 0.14
C GLU A 60 1.57 12.67 0.68
N THR A 61 0.55 12.87 -0.16
CA THR A 61 -0.84 12.67 0.25
C THR A 61 -1.14 11.19 0.49
N ILE A 62 -0.70 10.30 -0.39
CA ILE A 62 -0.88 8.85 -0.25
C ILE A 62 -0.21 8.36 1.04
N LEU A 63 1.06 8.70 1.26
CA LEU A 63 1.81 8.30 2.45
C LEU A 63 1.11 8.81 3.72
N LYS A 64 0.76 10.10 3.76
CA LYS A 64 0.09 10.72 4.91
C LYS A 64 -1.27 10.08 5.22
N GLN A 65 -2.07 9.78 4.20
CA GLN A 65 -3.40 9.19 4.38
C GLN A 65 -3.33 7.72 4.81
N LEU A 66 -2.37 6.95 4.28
CA LEU A 66 -2.17 5.55 4.67
C LEU A 66 -1.57 5.41 6.09
N CYS A 67 -0.86 6.43 6.59
CA CYS A 67 -0.40 6.49 7.98
C CYS A 67 -1.54 6.66 9.01
N ARG A 68 -2.79 6.83 8.58
CA ARG A 68 -3.93 6.93 9.50
C ARG A 68 -4.27 5.58 10.13
N LYS A 69 -4.77 5.63 11.38
CA LYS A 69 -5.24 4.43 12.09
C LYS A 69 -6.41 3.73 11.40
N GLN A 70 -7.31 4.52 10.80
CA GLN A 70 -8.46 4.04 10.05
C GLN A 70 -8.38 4.54 8.61
N ILE A 71 -8.56 3.61 7.68
CA ILE A 71 -8.62 3.84 6.24
C ILE A 71 -9.96 3.28 5.78
N THR A 72 -10.67 4.02 4.95
CA THR A 72 -11.97 3.61 4.40
C THR A 72 -11.83 3.33 2.91
N ASP A 73 -12.70 2.47 2.37
CA ASP A 73 -12.71 2.17 0.93
C ASP A 73 -12.94 3.42 0.08
N ARG A 74 -13.72 4.38 0.60
CA ARG A 74 -13.93 5.69 -0.04
C ARG A 74 -12.61 6.47 -0.16
N LEU A 75 -11.77 6.45 0.87
CA LEU A 75 -10.46 7.12 0.83
C LEU A 75 -9.54 6.45 -0.19
N LEU A 76 -9.51 5.12 -0.22
CA LEU A 76 -8.72 4.37 -1.20
C LEU A 76 -9.16 4.67 -2.63
N ALA A 77 -10.48 4.72 -2.88
CA ALA A 77 -11.04 5.05 -4.18
C ALA A 77 -10.67 6.49 -4.63
N VAL A 78 -10.73 7.47 -3.72
CA VAL A 78 -10.34 8.86 -4.02
C VAL A 78 -8.84 8.98 -4.34
N LEU A 79 -8.00 8.14 -3.73
CA LEU A 79 -6.55 8.11 -3.97
C LEU A 79 -6.13 7.19 -5.13
N ASN A 80 -7.08 6.57 -5.83
CA ASN A 80 -6.83 5.55 -6.85
C ASN A 80 -5.94 4.38 -6.36
N LEU A 81 -6.14 3.96 -5.12
CA LEU A 81 -5.45 2.84 -4.50
C LEU A 81 -6.33 1.59 -4.51
N VAL A 82 -5.75 0.46 -4.91
CA VAL A 82 -6.37 -0.87 -4.78
C VAL A 82 -5.66 -1.64 -3.69
N GLN A 83 -6.39 -2.13 -2.69
CA GLN A 83 -5.82 -3.03 -1.69
C GLN A 83 -5.74 -4.47 -2.23
N LEU A 84 -4.64 -5.17 -1.97
CA LEU A 84 -4.47 -6.60 -2.30
C LEU A 84 -5.27 -7.54 -1.40
#